data_AF-A0A832IU33-F1
#
_entry.id   AF-A0A832IU33-F1
#
_cell.length_a   1.000
_cell.length_b   1.000
_cell.length_c   1.000
_cell.angle_alpha   90.00
_cell.angle_beta   90.00
_cell.angle_gamma   90.00
#
_symmetry.space_group_name_H-M   'P 1'
#
loop_
_entity.id
_entity.type
_entity.pdbx_description
1 polymer ?
#
loop_
_entity_poly.entity_id
_entity_poly.type
_entity_poly.pdbx_seq_one_letter_code
_entity_poly.pdbx_strand_id
1 'polypeptide(L)' 'MAVTITDTCINCGACIDECPVEAIVDDEDNPTGEEIYYVYPDKC' A
#
# COMPACT_ATOMS: atom_id res chain seq x y z
N MET A 1 1.62 -1.57 -15.72
CA MET A 1 0.64 -0.48 -15.60
C MET A 1 0.79 0.03 -14.17
N ALA A 2 1.07 1.31 -13.96
CA ALA A 2 1.24 1.85 -12.61
C ALA A 2 -0.11 2.38 -12.11
N VAL A 3 -0.52 1.95 -10.92
CA VAL A 3 -1.75 2.41 -10.26
C VAL A 3 -1.32 3.26 -9.07
N THR A 4 -1.73 4.53 -9.06
CA THR A 4 -1.45 5.44 -7.95
C THR A 4 -2.66 5.47 -7.03
N ILE A 5 -2.47 5.16 -5.75
CA ILE A 5 -3.52 5.27 -4.74
C ILE A 5 -3.67 6.76 -4.37
N THR A 6 -4.79 7.37 -4.76
CA THR A 6 -5.14 8.75 -4.40
C THR A 6 -6.23 8.83 -3.33
N ASP A 7 -6.82 7.69 -3.00
CA ASP A 7 -7.91 7.59 -2.03
C ASP A 7 -7.38 7.56 -0.61
N THR A 8 -8.17 8.09 0.33
CA THR A 8 -7.90 7.93 1.76
C THR A 8 -7.88 6.44 2.09
N CYS A 9 -6.83 5.98 2.76
CA CYS A 9 -6.73 4.61 3.21
C CYS A 9 -7.88 4.29 4.19
N ILE A 10 -8.64 3.24 3.91
CA ILE A 10 -9.74 2.73 4.76
C ILE A 10 -9.50 1.28 5.22
N ASN A 11 -8.27 0.78 5.07
CA ASN A 11 -7.84 -0.58 5.41
C ASN A 11 -8.75 -1.67 4.84
N CYS A 12 -9.18 -1.53 3.59
CA CYS A 12 -10.06 -2.49 2.92
C CYS A 12 -9.33 -3.68 2.26
N GLY A 13 -8.00 -3.68 2.18
CA GLY A 13 -7.20 -4.76 1.60
C GLY A 13 -7.18 -4.82 0.05
N ALA A 14 -8.15 -4.22 -0.64
CA ALA A 14 -8.31 -4.39 -2.09
C ALA A 14 -7.07 -3.98 -2.92
N CYS A 15 -6.36 -2.93 -2.52
CA CYS A 15 -5.16 -2.51 -3.24
C CYS A 15 -3.97 -3.45 -3.01
N ILE A 16 -3.84 -4.04 -1.82
CA ILE A 16 -2.80 -5.04 -1.50
C ILE A 16 -2.96 -6.26 -2.40
N ASP A 17 -4.17 -6.81 -2.49
CA ASP A 17 -4.44 -8.04 -3.23
C ASP A 17 -4.25 -7.88 -4.75
N GLU A 18 -4.53 -6.69 -5.28
CA GLU A 18 -4.39 -6.39 -6.71
C GLU A 18 -2.96 -5.98 -7.10
N CYS A 19 -2.07 -5.71 -6.13
CA CYS A 19 -0.72 -5.24 -6.43
C CYS A 19 0.16 -6.38 -6.98
N PRO A 20 0.52 -6.37 -8.28
CA PRO A 20 1.23 -7.51 -8.90
C PRO A 20 2.69 -7.64 -8.45
N VAL A 21 3.21 -6.64 -7.75
CA VAL A 21 4.61 -6.53 -7.30
C VAL A 21 4.72 -6.45 -5.79
N GLU A 22 3.61 -6.63 -5.06
CA GLU A 22 3.59 -6.63 -3.59
C GLU A 22 4.29 -5.38 -3.01
N ALA A 23 4.08 -4.23 -3.65
CA ALA A 23 4.67 -2.95 -3.26
C ALA A 23 3.93 -2.30 -2.08
N ILE A 24 2.78 -2.83 -1.67
CA ILE A 24 1.93 -2.27 -0.63
C ILE A 24 2.02 -3.19 0.59
N VAL A 25 2.25 -2.61 1.75
CA VAL A 25 2.25 -3.31 3.04
C VAL A 25 1.21 -2.71 3.98
N ASP A 26 0.79 -3.51 4.95
CA ASP A 26 -0.14 -3.06 5.98
C ASP A 26 0.51 -2.12 7.00
N ASP A 27 -0.25 -1.74 8.03
CA ASP A 27 0.21 -0.88 9.12
C ASP A 27 1.24 -1.55 10.05
N GLU A 28 1.28 -2.90 10.13
CA GLU A 28 2.27 -3.61 10.94
C GLU A 28 3.67 -3.54 10.31
N ASP A 29 3.73 -3.63 8.97
CA ASP A 29 4.97 -3.57 8.18
C ASP A 29 5.30 -2.16 7.67
N ASN A 30 4.52 -1.14 8.04
CA ASN A 30 4.74 0.24 7.61
C ASN A 30 6.00 0.86 8.25
N PRO A 31 7.03 1.26 7.47
CA PRO A 31 8.27 1.85 8.01
C PRO A 31 8.09 3.25 8.58
N THR A 32 6.99 3.96 8.29
CA THR A 32 6.69 5.28 8.88
C THR A 32 6.06 5.17 10.27
N GLY A 33 5.58 3.97 10.64
CA GLY A 33 4.87 3.72 11.90
C GLY A 33 3.48 4.36 11.95
N GLU A 34 2.91 4.72 10.81
CA GLU A 34 1.55 5.23 10.70
C GLU A 34 0.54 4.08 10.59
N GLU A 35 -0.65 4.24 11.17
CA GLU A 35 -1.76 3.27 11.11
C GLU A 35 -2.48 3.29 9.74
N ILE A 36 -1.69 3.30 8.65
CA ILE A 36 -2.15 3.26 7.26
C ILE A 36 -1.26 2.30 6.47
N TYR A 37 -1.78 1.83 5.35
CA TYR A 37 -0.98 1.03 4.42
C TYR A 37 0.10 1.90 3.76
N TYR A 38 1.27 1.31 3.59
CA TYR A 38 2.42 1.96 2.99
C TYR A 38 2.72 1.40 1.60
N VAL A 39 2.90 2.30 0.63
CA VAL A 39 3.30 1.94 -0.73
C VAL A 39 4.79 2.24 -0.90
N TYR A 40 5.60 1.21 -1.11
CA TYR A 40 7.02 1.33 -1.43
C TYR A 40 7.19 1.92 -2.84
N PRO A 41 7.62 3.19 -2.97
CA PRO A 41 7.75 3.85 -4.26
C PRO A 41 8.89 3.28 -5.11
N ASP A 42 9.82 2.55 -4.49
CA ASP A 42 10.94 1.85 -5.13
C ASP A 42 10.54 0.48 -5.70
N LYS A 43 9.38 -0.07 -5.32
CA LYS A 43 8.87 -1.36 -5.81
C LYS A 43 7.80 -1.22 -6.89
N CYS A 44 7.22 -0.04 -7.08
CA CYS A 44 6.08 0.23 -7.98
C CYS A 44 6.53 0.76 -9.36
#